data_AF-A0A973Q5L7-F1
#
_entry.id   AF-A0A973Q5L7-F1
#
_cell.length_a   1.000
_cell.length_b   1.000
_cell.length_c   1.000
_cell.angle_alpha   90.00
_cell.angle_beta   90.00
_cell.angle_gamma   90.00
#
_symmetry.space_group_name_H-M   'P 1'
#
loop_
_entity.id
_entity.type
_entity.pdbx_description
1 polymer ?
#
loop_
_entity_poly.entity_id
_entity_poly.type
_entity_poly.pdbx_seq_one_letter_code
_entity_poly.pdbx_strand_id
1 'polypeptide(L)'
;MSLSRITLASRRSIHLGELRLSSTYGGLLEGAPSARVSESVIEGRLRAASRAYPGFPVHLIPPERTYPGGTAARGEPVERLPAVACIGFFDSTEIDPANDDGWHYSLLAVVWFQHTANVPVDGNVLPGLRDLPWEQLARDFED
;
A
#
# COMPACT_ATOMS: atom_id res chain seq x y z
N MET A 1 15.56 11.21 -5.18
CA MET A 1 14.59 11.69 -6.21
C MET A 1 13.29 10.93 -5.98
N SER A 2 12.16 11.62 -5.88
CA SER A 2 10.85 11.02 -5.61
C SER A 2 10.01 10.90 -6.88
N LEU A 3 9.17 9.87 -6.97
CA LEU A 3 8.21 9.64 -8.04
C LEU A 3 6.99 10.56 -7.89
N SER A 4 6.56 10.81 -6.65
CA SER A 4 5.48 11.73 -6.32
C SER A 4 5.58 12.21 -4.87
N ARG A 5 4.79 13.25 -4.56
CA ARG A 5 4.57 13.75 -3.21
C ARG A 5 3.09 13.61 -2.87
N ILE A 6 2.80 13.25 -1.62
CA ILE A 6 1.46 13.19 -1.07
C ILE A 6 1.46 13.98 0.24
N THR A 7 0.51 14.90 0.39
CA THR A 7 0.20 15.52 1.67
C THR A 7 -0.82 14.65 2.41
N LEU A 8 -0.49 14.21 3.62
CA LEU A 8 -1.39 13.44 4.47
C LEU A 8 -2.47 14.34 5.08
N ALA A 9 -3.50 13.72 5.65
CA ALA A 9 -4.52 14.44 6.42
C ALA A 9 -3.94 15.17 7.65
N SER A 10 -2.84 14.65 8.22
CA SER A 10 -2.04 15.31 9.26
C SER A 10 -1.29 16.55 8.79
N ARG A 11 -1.36 16.88 7.49
CA ARG A 11 -0.56 17.88 6.77
C ARG A 11 0.91 17.54 6.58
N ARG A 12 1.37 16.41 7.13
CA ARG A 12 2.70 15.87 6.86
C ARG A 12 2.87 15.56 5.38
N SER A 13 4.05 15.82 4.85
CA SER A 13 4.41 15.48 3.47
C SER A 13 5.21 14.20 3.41
N ILE A 14 4.73 13.24 2.61
CA ILE A 14 5.46 12.01 2.31
C ILE A 14 5.84 11.95 0.84
N HIS A 15 6.96 11.32 0.55
CA HIS A 15 7.52 11.15 -0.78
C HIS A 15 7.49 9.69 -1.18
N LEU A 16 7.01 9.40 -2.38
CA LEU A 16 7.04 8.06 -2.95
C LEU A 16 8.39 7.85 -3.63
N GLY A 17 9.26 7.01 -3.07
CA GLY A 17 10.56 6.69 -3.65
C GLY A 17 10.51 5.54 -4.67
N GLU A 18 9.73 4.50 -4.38
CA GLU A 18 9.59 3.32 -5.25
C GLU A 18 8.12 2.90 -5.35
N LEU A 19 7.69 2.47 -6.54
CA LEU A 19 6.35 1.92 -6.78
C LEU A 19 6.42 0.66 -7.64
N ARG A 20 5.79 -0.42 -7.17
CA ARG A 20 5.56 -1.65 -7.92
C ARG A 20 4.08 -1.85 -8.16
N LEU A 21 3.70 -1.96 -9.43
CA LEU A 21 2.33 -2.24 -9.86
C LEU A 21 2.25 -3.64 -10.48
N SER A 22 1.22 -4.40 -10.12
CA SER A 22 0.97 -5.72 -10.69
C SER A 22 -0.52 -5.97 -10.85
N SER A 23 -0.92 -6.79 -11.83
CA SER A 23 -2.29 -7.27 -11.89
C SER A 23 -2.59 -8.12 -10.64
N THR A 24 -3.66 -7.78 -9.92
CA THR A 24 -4.06 -8.43 -8.66
C THR A 24 -4.21 -9.94 -8.81
N TYR A 25 -4.83 -10.37 -9.91
CA TYR A 25 -5.09 -11.79 -10.19
C TYR A 25 -4.28 -12.32 -11.38
N GLY A 26 -3.29 -11.58 -11.89
CA GLY A 26 -2.55 -11.93 -13.12
C GLY A 26 -1.78 -13.26 -13.09
N GLY A 27 -1.60 -13.88 -11.92
CA GLY A 27 -1.00 -15.21 -11.75
C GLY A 27 -1.98 -16.32 -11.38
N LEU A 28 -3.29 -16.03 -11.36
CA LEU A 28 -4.32 -17.02 -11.03
C LEU A 28 -4.60 -17.88 -12.27
N LEU A 29 -3.97 -19.05 -12.34
CA LEU A 29 -4.11 -19.98 -13.47
C LEU A 29 -5.49 -20.65 -13.53
N GLU A 30 -6.06 -20.98 -12.36
CA GLU A 30 -7.35 -21.66 -12.23
C GLU A 30 -8.17 -21.08 -11.07
N GLY A 31 -9.49 -21.07 -11.25
CA GLY A 31 -10.46 -20.57 -10.28
C GLY A 31 -10.96 -19.16 -10.58
N ALA A 32 -11.96 -18.74 -9.80
CA ALA A 32 -12.49 -17.38 -9.82
C ALA A 32 -12.08 -16.67 -8.51
N PRO A 33 -11.97 -15.34 -8.52
CA PRO A 33 -11.81 -14.57 -7.29
C PRO A 33 -12.88 -14.91 -6.27
N SER A 34 -12.43 -15.20 -5.05
CA SER A 34 -13.26 -15.45 -3.88
C SER A 34 -12.57 -14.91 -2.64
N ALA A 35 -13.28 -14.84 -1.52
CA ALA A 35 -12.72 -14.31 -0.27
C ALA A 35 -11.38 -14.97 0.10
N ARG A 36 -11.29 -16.31 -0.05
CA ARG A 36 -10.07 -17.07 0.21
C ARG A 36 -8.93 -16.72 -0.75
N VAL A 37 -9.25 -16.56 -2.03
CA VAL A 37 -8.24 -16.20 -3.05
C VAL A 37 -7.76 -14.77 -2.84
N SER A 38 -8.67 -13.84 -2.57
CA SER A 38 -8.37 -12.44 -2.27
C SER A 38 -7.47 -12.33 -1.04
N GLU A 39 -7.74 -13.08 0.02
CA GLU A 39 -6.89 -13.10 1.21
C GLU A 39 -5.48 -13.63 0.89
N SER A 40 -5.39 -14.73 0.13
CA SER A 40 -4.09 -15.26 -0.31
C SER A 40 -3.28 -14.27 -1.16
N VAL A 41 -3.96 -13.48 -2.00
CA VAL A 41 -3.34 -12.41 -2.79
C VAL A 41 -2.80 -11.31 -1.87
N ILE A 42 -3.59 -10.85 -0.89
CA ILE A 42 -3.19 -9.83 0.09
C ILE A 42 -1.96 -10.29 0.87
N GLU A 43 -2.00 -11.48 1.46
CA GLU A 43 -0.86 -12.05 2.18
C GLU A 43 0.37 -12.19 1.29
N GLY A 44 0.19 -12.60 0.04
CA GLY A 44 1.26 -12.70 -0.95
C GLY A 44 1.94 -11.37 -1.21
N ARG A 45 1.17 -10.28 -1.28
CA ARG A 45 1.69 -8.91 -1.48
C ARG A 45 2.37 -8.37 -0.23
N LEU A 46 1.82 -8.63 0.96
CA LEU A 46 2.49 -8.33 2.22
C LEU A 46 3.85 -9.03 2.33
N ARG A 47 3.91 -10.35 2.06
CA ARG A 47 5.18 -11.09 2.03
C ARG A 47 6.16 -10.57 0.99
N ALA A 48 5.67 -10.14 -0.17
CA ALA A 48 6.51 -9.55 -1.21
C ALA A 48 7.10 -8.20 -0.77
N ALA A 49 6.30 -7.34 -0.13
CA ALA A 49 6.74 -6.07 0.42
C ALA A 49 7.80 -6.27 1.52
N SER A 50 7.55 -7.16 2.50
CA SER A 50 8.52 -7.45 3.56
C SER A 50 9.85 -8.01 3.03
N ARG A 51 9.81 -8.76 1.92
CA ARG A 51 11.03 -9.25 1.25
C ARG A 51 11.77 -8.16 0.48
N ALA A 52 11.05 -7.24 -0.14
CA ALA A 52 11.63 -6.13 -0.89
C ALA A 52 12.28 -5.08 0.04
N TYR A 53 11.70 -4.87 1.23
CA TYR A 53 12.13 -3.86 2.19
C TYR A 53 12.44 -4.51 3.56
N PRO A 54 13.49 -5.34 3.64
CA PRO A 54 13.84 -6.02 4.88
C PRO A 54 14.20 -5.00 5.98
N GLY A 55 13.63 -5.17 7.17
CA GLY A 55 13.89 -4.29 8.32
C GLY A 55 13.03 -3.02 8.40
N PHE A 56 12.21 -2.76 7.37
CA PHE A 56 11.28 -1.64 7.35
C PHE A 56 9.84 -2.08 7.67
N PRO A 57 9.03 -1.24 8.32
CA PRO A 57 7.63 -1.55 8.57
C PRO A 57 6.86 -1.66 7.26
N VAL A 58 5.90 -2.60 7.23
CA VAL A 58 4.98 -2.81 6.10
C VAL A 58 3.56 -2.61 6.61
N HIS A 59 2.83 -1.70 5.98
CA HIS A 59 1.42 -1.44 6.29
C HIS A 59 0.52 -1.84 5.11
N LEU A 60 -0.59 -2.51 5.40
CA LEU A 60 -1.66 -2.76 4.44
C LEU A 60 -2.77 -1.74 4.65
N ILE A 61 -3.08 -0.99 3.59
CA ILE A 61 -4.35 -0.29 3.51
C ILE A 61 -5.42 -1.33 3.14
N PRO A 62 -6.45 -1.54 3.98
CA PRO A 62 -7.50 -2.51 3.68
C PRO A 62 -8.12 -2.24 2.32
N PRO A 63 -8.13 -3.22 1.40
CA PRO A 63 -8.69 -3.02 0.07
C PRO A 63 -10.22 -2.99 0.11
N GLU A 64 -10.81 -2.22 -0.81
CA GLU A 64 -12.24 -2.34 -1.12
C GLU A 64 -12.55 -3.75 -1.64
N ARG A 65 -13.60 -4.39 -1.12
CA ARG A 65 -14.06 -5.70 -1.56
C ARG A 65 -15.38 -5.54 -2.30
N THR A 66 -15.45 -6.06 -3.52
CA THR A 66 -16.67 -6.01 -4.35
C THR A 66 -17.26 -7.40 -4.54
N TYR A 67 -18.59 -7.47 -4.54
CA TYR A 67 -19.37 -8.71 -4.65
C TYR A 67 -20.27 -8.65 -5.88
N PRO A 68 -19.77 -8.96 -7.09
CA PRO A 68 -20.52 -8.80 -8.35
C PRO A 68 -21.66 -9.82 -8.52
N GLY A 69 -21.90 -10.69 -7.53
CA GLY A 69 -22.81 -11.82 -7.63
C GLY A 69 -22.20 -13.03 -8.34
N GLY A 70 -22.89 -14.16 -8.21
CA GLY A 70 -22.43 -15.45 -8.70
C GLY A 70 -21.57 -16.22 -7.69
N THR A 71 -21.20 -17.43 -8.09
CA THR A 71 -20.41 -18.36 -7.28
C THR A 71 -19.08 -18.65 -7.94
N ALA A 72 -18.02 -18.70 -7.15
CA ALA A 72 -16.72 -19.16 -7.56
C ALA A 72 -16.72 -20.69 -7.75
N ALA A 73 -15.59 -21.23 -8.22
CA ALA A 73 -15.47 -22.63 -8.59
C ALA A 73 -15.82 -23.64 -7.49
N ARG A 74 -15.71 -23.27 -6.20
CA ARG A 74 -16.05 -24.15 -5.06
C ARG A 74 -17.36 -23.74 -4.37
N GLY A 75 -18.20 -22.95 -5.04
CA GLY A 75 -19.53 -22.57 -4.56
C GLY A 75 -19.56 -21.35 -3.62
N GLU A 76 -18.40 -20.80 -3.26
CA GLU A 76 -18.35 -19.57 -2.45
C GLU A 76 -18.75 -18.33 -3.27
N PRO A 77 -19.27 -17.27 -2.64
CA PRO A 77 -19.56 -16.01 -3.36
C PRO A 77 -18.32 -15.44 -4.03
N VAL A 78 -18.51 -14.91 -5.24
CA VAL A 78 -17.43 -14.17 -5.91
C VAL A 78 -17.14 -12.89 -5.12
N GLU A 79 -15.86 -12.71 -4.79
CA GLU A 79 -15.34 -11.49 -4.16
C GLU A 79 -14.13 -11.02 -4.95
N ARG A 80 -14.06 -9.73 -5.27
CA ARG A 80 -12.97 -9.13 -6.03
C ARG A 80 -12.36 -7.94 -5.29
N LEU A 81 -11.04 -7.92 -5.26
CA LEU A 81 -10.23 -6.74 -4.95
C LEU A 81 -10.06 -5.87 -6.20
N PRO A 82 -9.60 -4.61 -6.07
CA PRO A 82 -9.25 -3.79 -7.21
C PRO A 82 -8.20 -4.45 -8.12
N ALA A 83 -8.20 -4.11 -9.40
CA ALA A 83 -7.47 -4.84 -10.44
C ALA A 83 -5.94 -4.72 -10.36
N VAL A 84 -5.43 -3.69 -9.67
CA VAL A 84 -3.99 -3.44 -9.52
C VAL A 84 -3.60 -3.56 -8.06
N ALA A 85 -2.63 -4.43 -7.79
CA ALA A 85 -1.98 -4.56 -6.50
C ALA A 85 -0.68 -3.76 -6.50
N CYS A 86 -0.52 -2.92 -5.48
CA CYS A 86 0.53 -1.93 -5.38
C CYS A 86 1.40 -2.17 -4.15
N ILE A 87 2.70 -1.94 -4.31
CA ILE A 87 3.65 -1.84 -3.20
C ILE A 87 4.43 -0.55 -3.40
N GLY A 88 4.33 0.38 -2.47
CA GLY A 88 5.03 1.65 -2.48
C GLY A 88 5.98 1.77 -1.30
N PHE A 89 7.13 2.40 -1.50
CA PHE A 89 8.05 2.75 -0.42
C PHE A 89 8.11 4.25 -0.29
N PHE A 90 7.80 4.73 0.91
CA PHE A 90 7.64 6.13 1.21
C PHE A 90 8.66 6.60 2.23
N ASP A 91 9.09 7.84 2.09
CA ASP A 91 9.92 8.56 3.03
C ASP A 91 9.29 9.90 3.45
N SER A 92 9.66 10.39 4.63
CA SER A 92 9.35 11.74 5.09
C SER A 92 10.51 12.29 5.90
N THR A 93 10.97 13.49 5.51
CA THR A 93 12.04 14.25 6.20
C THR A 93 11.47 15.36 7.08
N GLU A 94 10.15 15.42 7.28
CA GLU A 94 9.52 16.40 8.14
C GLU A 94 9.71 16.01 9.61
N ILE A 95 10.61 16.74 10.28
CA ILE A 95 11.11 16.47 11.63
C ILE A 95 10.05 16.86 12.68
N ASP A 96 9.93 16.07 13.74
CA ASP A 96 9.24 16.49 14.97
C ASP A 96 9.98 17.72 15.55
N PRO A 97 9.33 18.87 15.76
CA PRO A 97 9.97 20.06 16.34
C PRO A 97 10.67 19.80 17.70
N ALA A 98 10.36 18.70 18.39
CA ALA A 98 11.01 18.29 19.62
C ALA A 98 12.38 17.60 19.43
N ASN A 99 12.73 17.18 18.21
CA ASN A 99 13.98 16.48 17.85
C ASN A 99 14.76 17.27 16.79
N ASP A 100 15.13 18.52 17.10
CA ASP A 100 15.81 19.46 16.17
C ASP A 100 17.33 19.22 16.03
N ASP A 101 17.85 18.11 16.57
CA ASP A 101 19.29 17.88 16.72
C ASP A 101 19.93 17.01 15.60
N GLY A 102 19.16 16.55 14.59
CA GLY A 102 19.67 15.66 13.53
C GLY A 102 18.84 15.59 12.25
N TRP A 103 19.41 14.95 11.21
CA TRP A 103 18.70 14.64 9.96
C TRP A 103 17.75 13.45 10.18
N HIS A 104 16.56 13.72 10.72
CA HIS A 104 15.56 12.68 10.90
C HIS A 104 14.81 12.41 9.61
N TYR A 105 14.79 11.14 9.20
CA TYR A 105 13.89 10.68 8.15
C TYR A 105 13.17 9.42 8.61
N SER A 106 11.95 9.27 8.11
CA SER A 106 11.06 8.16 8.48
C SER A 106 10.67 7.39 7.22
N LEU A 107 10.57 6.06 7.33
CA LEU A 107 10.34 5.18 6.20
C LEU A 107 9.18 4.22 6.46
N LEU A 108 8.38 3.97 5.42
CA LEU A 108 7.25 3.03 5.45
C LEU A 108 7.03 2.38 4.08
N ALA A 109 6.95 1.04 4.06
CA ALA A 109 6.40 0.33 2.91
C ALA A 109 4.88 0.20 3.06
N VAL A 110 4.14 0.54 2.01
CA VAL A 110 2.67 0.47 2.00
C VAL A 110 2.21 -0.46 0.89
N VAL A 111 1.29 -1.36 1.23
CA VAL A 111 0.57 -2.23 0.28
C VAL A 111 -0.85 -1.71 0.16
N TRP A 112 -1.32 -1.53 -1.07
CA TRP A 112 -2.72 -1.16 -1.34
C TRP A 112 -3.16 -1.73 -2.68
N PHE A 113 -4.45 -1.52 -2.99
CA PHE A 113 -5.05 -1.96 -4.24
C PHE A 113 -5.83 -0.80 -4.86
N GLN A 114 -5.77 -0.68 -6.19
CA GLN A 114 -6.46 0.37 -6.94
C GLN A 114 -7.02 -0.16 -8.27
N HIS A 115 -7.99 0.54 -8.85
CA HIS A 115 -8.68 0.07 -10.05
C HIS A 115 -7.86 0.21 -11.34
N THR A 116 -6.99 1.21 -11.42
CA THR A 116 -6.21 1.54 -12.62
C THR A 116 -4.73 1.70 -12.27
N ALA A 117 -3.81 1.44 -13.20
CA ALA A 117 -2.37 1.45 -12.95
C ALA A 117 -1.79 2.88 -12.95
N ASN A 118 -2.20 3.69 -11.97
CA ASN A 118 -1.80 5.08 -11.81
C ASN A 118 -0.80 5.24 -10.66
N VAL A 119 0.16 6.15 -10.81
CA VAL A 119 1.00 6.60 -9.70
C VAL A 119 0.14 7.47 -8.77
N PRO A 120 0.14 7.25 -7.44
CA PRO A 120 -0.59 8.10 -6.52
C PRO A 120 0.07 9.47 -6.42
N VAL A 121 -0.72 10.52 -6.62
CA VAL A 121 -0.37 11.94 -6.49
C VAL A 121 -1.48 12.62 -5.69
N ASP A 122 -1.25 13.82 -5.16
CA ASP A 122 -2.24 14.52 -4.32
C ASP A 122 -3.65 14.61 -4.92
N GLY A 123 -3.78 14.77 -6.24
CA GLY A 123 -5.08 14.88 -6.91
C GLY A 123 -5.84 13.57 -7.11
N ASN A 124 -5.20 12.41 -6.90
CA ASN A 124 -5.82 11.08 -7.11
C ASN A 124 -5.48 10.07 -6.01
N VAL A 125 -4.96 10.54 -4.88
CA VAL A 125 -4.55 9.68 -3.78
C VAL A 125 -5.76 8.96 -3.18
N LEU A 126 -5.60 7.65 -2.94
CA LEU A 126 -6.61 6.83 -2.30
C LEU A 126 -6.82 7.32 -0.85
N PRO A 127 -8.06 7.42 -0.33
CA PRO A 127 -8.31 7.94 1.03
C PRO A 127 -7.46 7.25 2.11
N GLY A 128 -7.32 5.92 2.06
CA GLY A 128 -6.46 5.18 2.99
C GLY A 128 -4.97 5.55 2.92
N LEU A 129 -4.46 6.04 1.77
CA LEU A 129 -3.10 6.60 1.68
C LEU A 129 -3.05 8.01 2.28
N ARG A 130 -4.10 8.82 2.07
CA ARG A 130 -4.22 10.18 2.63
C ARG A 130 -4.28 10.16 4.16
N ASP A 131 -4.96 9.16 4.71
CA ASP A 131 -5.28 9.05 6.13
C ASP A 131 -4.29 8.16 6.90
N LEU A 132 -3.11 7.87 6.31
CA LEU A 132 -2.09 7.06 6.98
C LEU A 132 -1.69 7.71 8.32
N PRO A 133 -1.79 6.98 9.45
CA PRO A 133 -1.27 7.43 10.73
C PRO A 133 0.25 7.26 10.76
N TRP A 134 0.96 8.08 9.98
CA TRP A 134 2.38 7.94 9.67
C TRP A 134 3.25 7.82 10.91
N GLU A 135 3.00 8.66 11.91
CA GLU A 135 3.71 8.74 13.18
C GLU A 135 3.65 7.43 13.98
N GLN A 136 2.64 6.59 13.73
CA GLN A 136 2.47 5.29 14.40
C GLN A 136 3.03 4.12 13.58
N LEU A 137 3.14 4.30 12.26
CA LEU A 137 3.43 3.21 11.32
C LEU A 137 4.86 3.26 10.79
N ALA A 138 5.36 4.45 10.50
CA ALA A 138 6.69 4.65 9.97
C ALA A 138 7.74 4.42 11.05
N ARG A 139 8.94 4.04 10.62
CA ARG A 139 10.10 3.95 11.49
C ARG A 139 10.99 5.15 11.24
N ASP A 140 11.36 5.83 12.31
CA ASP A 140 12.32 6.93 12.29
C ASP A 140 13.77 6.40 12.29
N PHE A 141 14.63 7.14 11.60
CA PHE A 141 16.06 6.91 11.50
C PHE A 141 16.79 8.23 11.77
N GLU A 142 17.96 8.11 12.37
CA GLU A 142 18.91 9.20 12.63
C GLU A 142 20.17 8.89 11.81
N ASP A 143 20.64 9.86 11.02
CA ASP A 143 21.96 9.85 10.36
C ASP A 143 22.93 10.79 11.07
#